data_AF-T0KAP3-F1
#
_entry.id   AF-T0KAP3-F1
#
_cell.length_a   1.000
_cell.length_b   1.000
_cell.length_c   1.000
_cell.angle_alpha   90.00
_cell.angle_beta   90.00
_cell.angle_gamma   90.00
#
_symmetry.space_group_name_H-M   'P 1'
#
loop_
_entity.id
_entity.type
_entity.pdbx_description
1 polymer ?
#
loop_
_entity_poly.entity_id
_entity_poly.type
_entity_poly.pdbx_seq_one_letter_code
_entity_poly.pdbx_strand_id
1 'polypeptide(L)'
;MAATQITDGKVRELEQLIEEIARENTAPSGTERADREFHIALARATRNAALIEIVERLWMLRSTSPEASLLHEKARSANIKPVVDEHMAVLTALRARDPAAARAAMRNHLSAVLDSLLFATEERAVEVT
;
A
#
# COMPACT_ATOMS: atom_id res chain seq x y z
N MET A 1 -16.62 -4.21 8.55
CA MET A 1 -15.70 -3.36 7.75
C MET A 1 -14.62 -2.83 8.69
N ALA A 2 -13.37 -2.64 8.24
CA ALA A 2 -12.27 -2.25 9.13
C ALA A 2 -12.60 -0.98 9.94
N ALA A 3 -13.10 0.07 9.30
CA ALA A 3 -13.47 1.34 9.95
C ALA A 3 -14.48 1.19 11.10
N THR A 4 -15.38 0.20 11.03
CA THR A 4 -16.42 -0.01 12.06
C THR A 4 -15.93 -0.91 13.20
N GLN A 5 -14.82 -1.62 13.04
CA GLN A 5 -14.33 -2.63 13.99
C GLN A 5 -12.92 -2.34 14.54
N ILE A 6 -12.27 -1.29 14.03
CA ILE A 6 -10.92 -0.92 14.45
C ILE A 6 -10.91 -0.45 15.92
N THR A 7 -9.88 -0.88 16.64
CA THR A 7 -9.60 -0.45 18.01
C THR A 7 -8.52 0.63 18.01
N ASP A 8 -8.47 1.45 19.06
CA ASP A 8 -7.46 2.49 19.17
C ASP A 8 -6.03 1.93 19.20
N GLY A 9 -5.87 0.70 19.73
CA GLY A 9 -4.61 -0.04 19.65
C GLY A 9 -4.20 -0.35 18.21
N LYS A 10 -5.16 -0.77 17.38
CA LYS A 10 -4.90 -1.05 15.96
C LYS A 10 -4.67 0.23 15.15
N VAL A 11 -5.32 1.34 15.51
CA VAL A 11 -5.02 2.66 14.93
C VAL A 11 -3.57 3.07 15.20
N ARG A 12 -3.07 2.90 16.43
CA ARG A 12 -1.68 3.20 16.79
C ARG A 12 -0.68 2.30 16.05
N GLU A 13 -1.00 1.03 15.90
CA GLU A 13 -0.18 0.09 15.10
C GLU A 13 -0.09 0.54 13.64
N LEU A 14 -1.21 0.94 13.02
CA LEU A 14 -1.20 1.46 11.65
C LEU A 14 -0.40 2.76 11.52
N GLU A 15 -0.48 3.65 12.50
CA GLU A 15 0.33 4.88 12.53
C GLU A 15 1.83 4.59 12.57
N GLN A 16 2.26 3.66 13.43
CA GLN A 16 3.66 3.23 13.50
C GLN A 16 4.15 2.62 12.18
N LEU A 17 3.30 1.83 11.52
CA LEU A 17 3.61 1.27 10.21
C LEU A 17 3.77 2.35 9.14
N ILE A 18 2.97 3.42 9.18
CA ILE A 18 3.13 4.55 8.24
C ILE A 18 4.47 5.27 8.47
N GLU A 19 4.89 5.46 9.72
CA GLU A 19 6.21 6.01 10.01
C GLU A 19 7.34 5.11 9.50
N GLU A 20 7.18 3.80 9.62
CA GLU A 20 8.12 2.83 9.05
C GLU A 20 8.16 2.87 7.52
N ILE A 21 7.00 3.03 6.85
CA ILE A 21 6.94 3.26 5.39
C ILE A 21 7.73 4.50 5.02
N ALA A 22 7.55 5.61 5.74
CA ALA A 22 8.30 6.85 5.48
C ALA A 22 9.81 6.65 5.65
N ARG A 23 10.23 5.90 6.68
CA ARG A 23 11.65 5.53 6.88
C ARG A 23 12.17 4.66 5.73
N GLU A 24 11.47 3.59 5.39
CA GLU A 24 11.82 2.67 4.29
C GLU A 24 11.94 3.43 2.95
N ASN A 25 11.04 4.37 2.67
CA ASN A 25 11.07 5.21 1.46
C ASN A 25 12.32 6.10 1.32
N THR A 26 12.97 6.47 2.42
CA THR A 26 14.17 7.32 2.40
C THR A 26 15.48 6.50 2.42
N ALA A 27 15.40 5.22 2.75
CA ALA A 27 16.57 4.35 2.84
C ALA A 27 16.99 3.84 1.45
N PRO A 28 18.29 3.89 1.09
CA PRO A 28 18.79 3.34 -0.19
C PRO A 28 18.51 1.83 -0.34
N SER A 29 18.44 1.11 0.78
CA SER A 29 18.10 -0.31 0.86
C SER A 29 16.72 -0.55 1.50
N GLY A 30 15.83 0.44 1.41
CA GLY A 30 14.46 0.33 1.91
C GLY A 30 13.72 -0.82 1.27
N THR A 31 12.93 -1.53 2.06
CA THR A 31 12.05 -2.61 1.59
C THR A 31 10.59 -2.13 1.53
N GLU A 32 9.67 -2.97 1.10
CA GLU A 32 8.22 -2.71 1.17
C GLU A 32 7.55 -3.45 2.34
N ARG A 33 8.35 -3.80 3.35
CA ARG A 33 7.90 -4.64 4.47
C ARG A 33 6.85 -3.89 5.28
N ALA A 34 7.08 -2.62 5.61
CA ALA A 34 6.12 -1.83 6.38
C ALA A 34 4.81 -1.60 5.60
N ASP A 35 4.91 -1.38 4.28
CA ASP A 35 3.77 -1.26 3.37
C ASP A 35 2.92 -2.55 3.35
N ARG A 36 3.59 -3.71 3.26
CA ARG A 36 2.92 -5.01 3.37
C ARG A 36 2.22 -5.19 4.71
N GLU A 37 2.91 -4.94 5.82
CA GLU A 37 2.33 -5.11 7.14
C GLU A 37 1.15 -4.16 7.38
N PHE A 38 1.18 -2.94 6.84
CA PHE A 38 0.05 -2.01 6.87
C PHE A 38 -1.20 -2.62 6.21
N HIS A 39 -1.06 -3.13 4.98
CA HIS A 39 -2.16 -3.72 4.23
C HIS A 39 -2.73 -4.96 4.92
N ILE A 40 -1.86 -5.81 5.48
CA ILE A 40 -2.26 -7.00 6.23
C ILE A 40 -2.97 -6.64 7.54
N ALA A 41 -2.46 -5.67 8.29
CA ALA A 41 -3.09 -5.18 9.51
C ALA A 41 -4.49 -4.62 9.24
N LEU A 42 -4.65 -3.87 8.15
CA LEU A 42 -5.95 -3.36 7.71
C LEU A 42 -6.92 -4.47 7.30
N ALA A 43 -6.45 -5.46 6.53
CA ALA A 43 -7.26 -6.62 6.16
C ALA A 43 -7.74 -7.39 7.40
N ARG A 44 -6.84 -7.61 8.38
CA ARG A 44 -7.17 -8.25 9.67
C ARG A 44 -8.20 -7.44 10.48
N ALA A 45 -8.13 -6.11 10.43
CA ALA A 45 -9.12 -5.25 11.08
C ALA A 45 -10.55 -5.42 10.51
N THR A 46 -10.71 -5.96 9.29
CA THR A 46 -12.03 -6.28 8.73
C THR A 46 -12.70 -7.50 9.37
N ARG A 47 -11.92 -8.36 10.04
CA ARG A 47 -12.31 -9.70 10.52
C ARG A 47 -12.94 -10.60 9.46
N ASN A 48 -12.56 -10.40 8.20
CA ASN A 48 -13.02 -11.22 7.08
C ASN A 48 -11.86 -12.10 6.58
N ALA A 49 -11.93 -13.41 6.90
CA ALA A 49 -10.89 -14.37 6.55
C ALA A 49 -10.59 -14.42 5.04
N ALA A 50 -11.61 -14.33 4.18
CA ALA A 50 -11.44 -14.32 2.74
C ALA A 50 -10.68 -13.08 2.27
N LEU A 51 -10.96 -11.89 2.84
CA LEU A 51 -10.20 -10.68 2.50
C LEU A 51 -8.74 -10.76 2.96
N ILE A 52 -8.48 -11.35 4.13
CA ILE A 52 -7.12 -11.54 4.63
C ILE A 52 -6.33 -12.42 3.65
N GLU A 53 -6.89 -13.57 3.27
CA GLU A 53 -6.25 -14.51 2.35
C GLU A 53 -5.98 -13.88 0.97
N ILE A 54 -6.94 -13.12 0.43
CA ILE A 54 -6.77 -12.43 -0.86
C ILE A 54 -5.62 -11.42 -0.78
N VAL A 55 -5.56 -10.59 0.27
CA VAL A 55 -4.49 -9.59 0.41
C VAL A 55 -3.13 -10.26 0.59
N GLU A 56 -3.04 -11.32 1.40
CA GLU A 56 -1.81 -12.10 1.57
C GLU A 56 -1.33 -12.72 0.24
N ARG A 57 -2.26 -13.27 -0.55
CA ARG A 57 -1.95 -13.87 -1.86
C ARG A 57 -1.52 -12.83 -2.89
N LEU A 58 -2.17 -11.67 -2.93
CA LEU A 58 -1.76 -10.57 -3.82
C LEU A 58 -0.32 -10.12 -3.51
N TRP A 59 0.02 -10.01 -2.23
CA TRP A 59 1.38 -9.70 -1.79
C TRP A 59 2.40 -10.78 -2.14
N MET A 60 2.01 -12.06 -2.03
CA MET A 60 2.85 -13.17 -2.48
C MET A 60 3.12 -13.10 -3.99
N LEU A 61 2.08 -12.88 -4.81
CA LEU A 61 2.24 -12.75 -6.26
C LEU A 61 3.17 -11.58 -6.61
N ARG A 62 2.99 -10.45 -5.93
CA ARG A 62 3.84 -9.26 -6.05
C ARG A 62 5.32 -9.57 -5.79
N SER A 63 5.63 -10.36 -4.76
CA SER A 63 7.01 -10.65 -4.34
C SER A 63 7.65 -11.85 -5.05
N THR A 64 6.86 -12.72 -5.68
CA THR A 64 7.35 -13.98 -6.28
C THR A 64 7.35 -14.00 -7.79
N SER A 65 6.56 -13.16 -8.46
CA SER A 65 6.63 -13.04 -9.92
C SER A 65 7.89 -12.25 -10.30
N PRO A 66 8.75 -12.79 -11.18
CA PRO A 66 9.89 -12.06 -11.74
C PRO A 66 9.46 -10.77 -12.43
N GLU A 67 8.35 -10.80 -13.17
CA GLU A 67 7.80 -9.65 -13.89
C GLU A 67 7.30 -8.57 -12.93
N ALA A 68 6.60 -8.97 -11.86
CA ALA A 68 6.15 -8.05 -10.82
C ALA A 68 7.33 -7.43 -10.06
N SER A 69 8.31 -8.26 -9.68
CA SER A 69 9.53 -7.80 -9.01
C SER A 69 10.29 -6.77 -9.84
N LEU A 70 10.43 -7.02 -11.15
CA LEU A 70 11.08 -6.13 -12.09
C LEU A 70 10.29 -4.83 -12.31
N LEU A 71 8.96 -4.89 -12.29
CA LEU A 71 8.10 -3.71 -12.35
C LEU A 71 8.24 -2.83 -11.09
N HIS A 72 8.30 -3.44 -9.91
CA HIS A 72 8.48 -2.72 -8.64
C HIS A 72 9.88 -2.14 -8.47
N GLU A 73 10.91 -2.86 -8.90
CA GLU A 73 12.28 -2.33 -8.93
C GLU A 73 12.36 -1.09 -9.84
N LYS A 74 11.70 -1.13 -11.01
CA LYS A 74 11.62 0.02 -11.91
C LYS A 74 10.85 1.19 -11.32
N ALA A 75 9.71 0.92 -10.70
CA ALA A 75 8.95 1.95 -10.01
C ALA A 75 9.82 2.65 -8.95
N ARG A 76 10.58 1.87 -8.17
CA ARG A 76 11.57 2.43 -7.23
C ARG A 76 12.65 3.25 -7.92
N SER A 77 13.21 2.80 -9.04
CA SER A 77 14.20 3.58 -9.79
C SER A 77 13.65 4.88 -10.37
N ALA A 78 12.36 4.90 -10.73
CA ALA A 78 11.62 6.09 -11.14
C ALA A 78 11.17 6.96 -9.97
N ASN A 79 11.63 6.66 -8.74
CA ASN A 79 11.29 7.35 -7.49
C ASN A 79 9.77 7.32 -7.17
N ILE A 80 9.03 6.35 -7.72
CA ILE A 80 7.67 6.04 -7.34
C ILE A 80 7.73 5.28 -6.01
N LYS A 81 7.36 5.97 -4.93
CA LYS A 81 7.39 5.46 -3.57
C LYS A 81 5.97 5.37 -3.02
N PRO A 82 5.68 4.43 -2.10
CA PRO A 82 4.44 4.44 -1.33
C PRO A 82 4.14 5.85 -0.82
N VAL A 83 2.99 6.40 -1.22
CA VAL A 83 2.64 7.77 -0.88
C VAL A 83 2.15 7.77 0.57
N VAL A 84 3.00 8.27 1.47
CA VAL A 84 2.73 8.36 2.91
C VAL A 84 1.41 9.11 3.15
N ASP A 85 1.14 10.16 2.38
CA ASP A 85 -0.08 10.97 2.48
C ASP A 85 -1.35 10.17 2.17
N GLU A 86 -1.30 9.24 1.21
CA GLU A 86 -2.43 8.37 0.87
C GLU A 86 -2.73 7.39 2.01
N HIS A 87 -1.69 6.83 2.64
CA HIS A 87 -1.83 5.98 3.82
C HIS A 87 -2.41 6.75 5.01
N MET A 88 -1.96 8.00 5.20
CA MET A 88 -2.48 8.89 6.23
C MET A 88 -3.96 9.24 6.00
N ALA A 89 -4.39 9.39 4.74
CA ALA A 89 -5.80 9.59 4.41
C ALA A 89 -6.66 8.38 4.82
N VAL A 90 -6.17 7.16 4.58
CA VAL A 90 -6.84 5.93 5.04
C VAL A 90 -6.91 5.90 6.57
N LEU A 91 -5.79 6.16 7.26
CA LEU A 91 -5.74 6.18 8.73
C LEU A 91 -6.71 7.22 9.32
N THR A 92 -6.79 8.40 8.71
CA THR A 92 -7.70 9.48 9.13
C THR A 92 -9.16 9.04 9.03
N ALA A 93 -9.54 8.39 7.93
CA ALA A 93 -10.89 7.87 7.78
C ALA A 93 -11.21 6.74 8.77
N LEU A 94 -10.23 5.87 9.07
CA LEU A 94 -10.37 4.83 10.09
C LEU A 94 -10.55 5.42 11.50
N ARG A 95 -9.80 6.48 11.84
CA ARG A 95 -9.95 7.23 13.11
C ARG A 95 -11.34 7.84 13.25
N ALA A 96 -11.86 8.40 12.16
CA ALA A 96 -13.22 8.93 12.10
C ALA A 96 -14.31 7.83 12.11
N ARG A 97 -13.91 6.54 12.07
CA ARG A 97 -14.80 5.38 11.92
C ARG A 97 -15.74 5.50 10.72
N ASP A 98 -15.27 6.14 9.65
CA ASP A 98 -16.03 6.34 8.42
C ASP A 98 -15.66 5.27 7.37
N PRO A 99 -16.49 4.23 7.18
CA PRO A 99 -16.22 3.19 6.20
C PRO A 99 -16.35 3.67 4.74
N ALA A 100 -17.11 4.72 4.46
CA ALA A 100 -17.25 5.26 3.11
C ALA A 100 -15.97 6.02 2.73
N ALA A 101 -15.50 6.89 3.61
CA ALA A 101 -14.24 7.61 3.44
C ALA A 101 -13.04 6.65 3.37
N ALA A 102 -12.97 5.64 4.24
CA ALA A 102 -11.86 4.67 4.24
C ALA A 102 -11.80 3.89 2.91
N ARG A 103 -12.97 3.53 2.36
CA ARG A 103 -13.05 2.87 1.06
C ARG A 103 -12.66 3.80 -0.09
N ALA A 104 -13.07 5.08 -0.04
CA ALA A 104 -12.69 6.07 -1.03
C ALA A 104 -11.17 6.30 -1.03
N ALA A 105 -10.57 6.51 0.15
CA ALA A 105 -9.13 6.69 0.29
C ALA A 105 -8.33 5.50 -0.26
N MET A 106 -8.72 4.27 0.08
CA MET A 106 -8.03 3.07 -0.43
C MET A 106 -8.17 2.90 -1.95
N ARG A 107 -9.31 3.27 -2.55
CA ARG A 107 -9.45 3.24 -4.01
C ARG A 107 -8.56 4.27 -4.69
N ASN A 108 -8.49 5.48 -4.13
CA ASN A 108 -7.62 6.52 -4.67
C ASN A 108 -6.15 6.10 -4.60
N HIS A 109 -5.73 5.54 -3.46
CA HIS A 109 -4.40 4.97 -3.28
C HIS A 109 -4.06 3.93 -4.36
N LEU A 110 -4.91 2.91 -4.53
CA LEU A 110 -4.67 1.86 -5.52
C LEU A 110 -4.68 2.40 -6.96
N SER A 111 -5.49 3.42 -7.26
CA SER A 111 -5.53 4.04 -8.59
C SER A 111 -4.24 4.82 -8.86
N ALA A 112 -3.75 5.60 -7.90
CA ALA A 112 -2.49 6.35 -8.02
C ALA A 112 -1.28 5.41 -8.19
N VAL A 113 -1.27 4.27 -7.48
CA VAL A 113 -0.26 3.22 -7.67
C VAL A 113 -0.33 2.66 -9.10
N LEU A 114 -1.52 2.32 -9.59
CA LEU A 114 -1.69 1.81 -10.96
C LEU A 114 -1.23 2.82 -12.02
N ASP A 115 -1.62 4.09 -11.89
CA ASP A 115 -1.24 5.16 -12.82
C ASP A 115 0.28 5.35 -12.84
N SER A 116 0.92 5.31 -11.66
CA SER A 116 2.38 5.43 -11.55
C SER A 116 3.09 4.24 -12.22
N LEU A 117 2.56 3.03 -12.06
CA LEU A 117 3.11 1.83 -12.70
C LEU A 117 2.96 1.89 -14.23
N LEU A 118 1.80 2.32 -14.73
CA LEU A 118 1.54 2.52 -16.15
C LEU A 118 2.54 3.53 -16.74
N PHE A 119 2.68 4.70 -16.11
CA PHE A 119 3.61 5.73 -16.56
C PHE A 119 5.06 5.22 -16.64
N ALA A 120 5.53 4.50 -15.61
CA ALA A 120 6.87 3.90 -15.62
C ALA A 120 7.06 2.82 -16.71
N THR A 121 5.98 2.15 -17.13
CA THR A 121 6.03 1.21 -18.25
C THR A 121 5.97 1.90 -19.62
N GLU A 122 5.28 3.04 -19.71
CA GLU A 122 5.08 3.81 -20.95
C GLU A 122 6.29 4.68 -21.31
N GLU A 123 6.93 5.37 -20.36
CA GLU A 123 8.20 6.10 -20.62
C GLU A 123 9.24 5.19 -21.28
N ARG A 124 9.23 3.93 -20.88
CA ARG A 124 10.13 2.90 -21.38
C ARG A 124 9.85 2.47 -22.83
N ALA A 125 8.61 2.58 -23.28
CA ALA A 125 8.26 2.30 -24.67
C ALA A 125 8.78 3.39 -25.61
N VAL A 126 8.92 4.62 -25.09
CA VAL A 126 9.42 5.78 -25.84
C VAL A 126 10.95 5.80 -25.90
N GLU A 127 11.65 5.43 -24.82
CA GLU A 127 13.13 5.40 -24.77
C GLU A 127 13.79 4.28 -25.61
N VAL A 128 13.02 3.27 -26.05
CA VAL A 128 13.53 2.13 -26.84
C VAL A 128 13.23 2.30 -28.35
N THR A 129 12.66 3.43 -28.78
CA THR A 129 12.45 3.83 -30.18
C THR A 129 13.43 4.89 -30.63
#